data_AF-A0A5N5TNI1-F1
#
_entry.id   AF-A0A5N5TNI1-F1
#
_cell.length_a   1.000
_cell.length_b   1.000
_cell.length_c   1.000
_cell.angle_alpha   90.00
_cell.angle_beta   90.00
_cell.angle_gamma   90.00
#
_symmetry.space_group_name_H-M   'P 1'
#
loop_
_entity.id
_entity.type
_entity.pdbx_description
1 polymer ?
#
loop_
_entity_poly.entity_id
_entity_poly.type
_entity_poly.pdbx_seq_one_letter_code
_entity_poly.pdbx_strand_id
1 'polypeptide(L)'
;MLYVFQYSYIRALSYAELGTLVESSGGEYSYFLEGFKPKDRKIRWWTPLPAFLLSWVSIFLLKPSSLAIITLTSAEYIVRIFRIGCFHDEECMGRNKEFLALSYSLQLLSNPKHLLY
;
A
#
# COMPACT_ATOMS: atom_id res chain seq x y z
N MET A 1 9.79 -17.57 4.33
CA MET A 1 8.41 -17.60 3.83
C MET A 1 7.41 -18.14 4.86
N LEU A 2 7.64 -19.31 5.48
CA LEU A 2 6.68 -19.93 6.42
C LEU A 2 6.29 -19.06 7.63
N TYR A 3 7.25 -18.33 8.23
CA TYR A 3 6.96 -17.43 9.35
C TYR A 3 5.97 -16.31 8.99
N VAL A 4 6.05 -15.75 7.78
CA VAL A 4 5.12 -14.69 7.33
C VAL A 4 3.70 -15.22 7.24
N PHE A 5 3.51 -16.45 6.76
CA PHE A 5 2.20 -17.10 6.73
C PHE A 5 1.64 -17.30 8.15
N GLN A 6 2.47 -17.76 9.09
CA GLN A 6 2.04 -17.98 10.46
C GLN A 6 1.61 -16.68 11.15
N TYR A 7 2.37 -15.60 11.00
CA TYR A 7 2.00 -14.29 11.55
C TYR A 7 0.73 -13.71 10.91
N SER A 8 0.55 -13.90 9.60
CA SER A 8 -0.66 -13.42 8.90
C SER A 8 -1.92 -14.17 9.35
N TYR A 9 -1.83 -15.49 9.51
CA TYR A 9 -2.95 -16.33 9.97
C TYR A 9 -3.48 -15.90 11.35
N ILE A 10 -2.57 -15.72 12.30
CA ILE A 10 -2.93 -15.31 13.67
C ILE A 10 -3.59 -13.93 13.66
N ARG A 11 -3.06 -12.97 12.89
CA ARG A 11 -3.63 -11.63 12.76
C ARG A 11 -5.03 -11.66 12.12
N ALA A 12 -5.22 -12.46 11.09
CA ALA A 12 -6.51 -12.61 10.42
C ALA A 12 -7.56 -13.22 11.35
N LEU A 13 -7.19 -14.24 12.14
CA LEU A 13 -8.07 -14.86 13.11
C LEU A 13 -8.50 -13.87 14.19
N SER A 14 -7.56 -13.13 14.78
CA SER A 14 -7.87 -12.09 15.76
C SER A 14 -8.76 -10.97 15.20
N TYR A 15 -8.58 -10.61 13.93
CA TYR A 15 -9.42 -9.61 13.28
C TYR A 15 -10.84 -10.13 12.98
N ALA A 16 -10.98 -11.42 12.66
CA ALA A 16 -12.29 -12.07 12.49
C ALA A 16 -13.07 -12.11 13.81
N GLU A 17 -12.42 -12.50 14.92
CA GLU A 17 -13.02 -12.47 16.27
C GLU A 17 -13.41 -11.06 16.69
N LEU A 18 -12.59 -10.05 16.37
CA LEU A 18 -12.94 -8.66 16.68
C LEU A 18 -14.16 -8.18 15.89
N GLY A 19 -14.29 -8.61 14.62
CA GLY A 19 -15.42 -8.27 13.77
C GLY A 19 -16.74 -8.90 14.20
N THR A 20 -16.72 -10.04 14.90
CA THR A 20 -17.92 -10.63 15.50
C THR A 20 -18.26 -10.03 16.86
N LEU A 21 -17.28 -9.51 17.60
CA LEU A 21 -17.50 -8.88 18.91
C LEU A 21 -18.07 -7.46 18.83
N VAL A 22 -17.75 -6.71 17.76
CA VAL A 22 -18.18 -5.30 17.60
C VAL A 22 -19.03 -5.16 16.35
N GLU A 23 -20.34 -5.36 16.48
CA GLU A 23 -21.33 -5.29 15.39
C GLU A 23 -21.70 -3.84 15.00
N SER A 24 -20.77 -2.89 15.12
CA SER A 24 -21.03 -1.48 14.79
C SER A 24 -20.61 -1.14 13.37
N SER A 25 -21.53 -0.54 12.60
CA SER A 25 -21.26 -0.02 11.25
C SER A 25 -20.21 1.08 11.29
N GLY A 26 -19.02 0.81 10.73
CA GLY A 26 -17.88 1.74 10.70
C GLY A 26 -16.50 1.05 10.62
N GLY A 27 -16.47 -0.29 10.68
CA GLY A 27 -15.26 -1.08 10.46
C GLY A 27 -14.17 -0.77 11.48
N GLU A 28 -12.95 -0.53 11.01
CA GLU A 28 -11.79 -0.24 11.87
C GLU A 28 -12.03 0.95 12.80
N TYR A 29 -12.73 1.98 12.33
CA TYR A 29 -13.02 3.16 13.15
C TYR A 29 -13.87 2.82 14.38
N SER A 30 -14.88 1.96 14.22
CA SER A 30 -15.74 1.51 15.32
C SER A 30 -14.98 0.66 16.34
N TYR A 31 -14.03 -0.18 15.90
CA TYR A 31 -13.20 -0.97 16.80
C TYR A 31 -12.36 -0.10 17.74
N PHE A 32 -11.77 0.97 17.21
CA PHE A 32 -10.98 1.91 18.01
C PHE A 32 -11.86 2.74 18.95
N LEU A 33 -13.04 3.16 18.51
CA LEU A 33 -13.97 3.87 19.40
C LEU A 33 -14.44 2.99 20.58
N GLU A 34 -14.72 1.71 20.35
CA GLU A 34 -15.17 0.78 21.38
C GLU A 34 -14.03 0.40 22.35
N GLY A 35 -12.83 0.14 21.82
CA GLY A 35 -11.68 -0.26 22.63
C GLY A 35 -11.12 0.86 23.51
N PHE A 36 -11.20 2.12 23.07
CA PHE A 36 -10.67 3.27 23.80
C PHE A 36 -11.72 4.03 24.63
N LYS A 37 -12.90 3.44 24.87
CA LYS A 37 -13.92 4.04 25.74
C LYS A 37 -13.32 4.37 27.12
N PRO A 38 -13.27 5.66 27.50
CA PRO A 38 -12.56 6.08 28.70
C PRO A 38 -13.37 5.67 29.93
N LYS A 39 -12.75 4.85 30.79
CA LYS A 39 -13.32 4.43 32.07
C LYS A 39 -13.37 5.57 33.09
N ASP A 40 -12.47 6.56 32.94
CA ASP A 40 -12.37 7.76 33.77
C ASP A 40 -12.86 9.02 33.04
N ARG A 41 -13.65 9.87 33.73
CA ARG A 41 -14.24 11.11 33.15
C ARG A 41 -13.21 12.18 32.76
N LYS A 42 -11.96 12.09 33.25
CA LYS A 42 -10.96 13.18 33.18
C LYS A 42 -10.23 13.27 31.82
N ILE A 43 -10.22 12.23 31.00
CA ILE A 43 -9.46 12.19 29.72
C ILE A 43 -10.40 12.03 28.51
N ARG A 44 -11.71 12.19 28.70
CA ARG A 44 -12.75 11.91 27.69
C ARG A 44 -12.56 12.62 26.36
N TRP A 45 -11.92 13.78 26.34
CA TRP A 45 -11.72 14.57 25.13
C TRP A 45 -10.62 14.03 24.19
N TRP A 46 -9.69 13.20 24.66
CA TRP A 46 -8.66 12.59 23.81
C TRP A 46 -9.12 11.29 23.13
N THR A 47 -10.19 10.65 23.61
CA THR A 47 -10.71 9.39 23.07
C THR A 47 -11.04 9.40 21.56
N PRO A 48 -11.66 10.44 20.97
CA PRO A 48 -11.98 10.44 19.54
C PRO A 48 -10.76 10.73 18.64
N LEU A 49 -9.68 11.28 19.19
CA LEU A 49 -8.48 11.68 18.43
C LEU A 49 -7.76 10.49 17.76
N PRO A 50 -7.44 9.37 18.45
CA PRO A 50 -6.76 8.23 17.81
C PRO A 50 -7.63 7.56 16.74
N ALA A 51 -8.95 7.47 16.95
CA ALA A 51 -9.86 6.94 15.94
C ALA A 51 -9.88 7.81 14.67
N PHE A 52 -9.85 9.15 14.83
CA PHE A 52 -9.73 10.07 13.71
C PHE A 52 -8.37 9.95 13.00
N LEU A 53 -7.25 9.93 13.73
CA LEU A 53 -5.91 9.80 13.18
C LEU A 53 -5.75 8.52 12.34
N LEU A 54 -6.30 7.40 12.80
CA LEU A 54 -6.29 6.15 12.03
C LEU A 54 -7.06 6.30 10.72
N SER A 55 -8.28 6.85 10.77
CA SER A 55 -9.06 7.09 9.55
C SER A 55 -8.33 8.03 8.58
N TRP A 56 -7.68 9.08 9.11
CA TRP A 56 -6.91 10.05 8.34
C TRP A 56 -5.73 9.38 7.64
N VAL A 57 -4.87 8.67 8.39
CA VAL A 57 -3.71 7.96 7.84
C VAL A 57 -4.14 6.91 6.82
N SER A 58 -5.22 6.17 7.07
CA SER A 58 -5.73 5.17 6.12
C SER A 58 -6.17 5.79 4.79
N ILE A 59 -6.79 6.98 4.82
CA ILE A 59 -7.24 7.66 3.60
C ILE A 59 -6.06 8.34 2.87
N PHE A 60 -5.20 9.05 3.60
CA PHE A 60 -4.11 9.84 3.02
C PHE A 60 -2.87 9.04 2.63
N LEU A 61 -2.61 7.91 3.28
CA LEU A 61 -1.38 7.15 3.07
C LEU A 61 -1.68 5.78 2.44
N LEU A 62 -2.55 4.97 3.03
CA LEU A 62 -2.73 3.58 2.60
C LEU A 62 -3.38 3.48 1.21
N LYS A 63 -4.43 4.26 0.95
CA LYS A 63 -5.13 4.23 -0.35
C LYS A 63 -4.27 4.73 -1.52
N PRO A 64 -3.65 5.92 -1.47
CA PRO A 64 -2.83 6.38 -2.58
C PRO A 64 -1.54 5.57 -2.73
N SER A 65 -0.93 5.11 -1.64
CA SER A 65 0.31 4.31 -1.73
C SER A 65 0.09 2.96 -2.42
N SER A 66 -0.97 2.24 -2.05
CA SER A 66 -1.29 0.95 -2.68
C SER A 66 -1.58 1.12 -4.18
N LEU A 67 -2.36 2.14 -4.57
CA LEU A 67 -2.60 2.44 -5.97
C LEU A 67 -1.31 2.84 -6.70
N ALA A 68 -0.46 3.70 -6.11
CA ALA A 68 0.80 4.11 -6.71
C ALA A 68 1.70 2.91 -7.02
N ILE A 69 1.85 1.98 -6.06
CA ILE A 69 2.64 0.76 -6.25
C ILE A 69 2.07 -0.10 -7.37
N ILE A 70 0.75 -0.29 -7.42
CA ILE A 70 0.09 -1.08 -8.47
C ILE A 70 0.27 -0.42 -9.85
N THR A 71 0.10 0.90 -9.93
CA THR A 71 0.28 1.65 -11.20
C THR A 71 1.73 1.62 -11.68
N LEU A 72 2.69 1.76 -10.77
CA LEU A 72 4.10 1.74 -11.10
C LEU A 72 4.53 0.35 -11.57
N THR A 73 4.18 -0.69 -10.81
CA THR A 73 4.51 -2.07 -11.17
C THR A 73 3.83 -2.50 -12.46
N SER A 74 2.56 -2.17 -12.67
CA SER A 74 1.89 -2.47 -13.94
C SER A 74 2.53 -1.75 -15.12
N ALA A 75 2.89 -0.46 -14.98
CA ALA A 75 3.62 0.28 -16.01
C ALA A 75 4.97 -0.38 -16.33
N GLU A 76 5.75 -0.80 -15.32
CA GLU A 76 7.02 -1.51 -15.53
C GLU A 76 6.84 -2.84 -16.28
N TYR A 77 5.84 -3.63 -15.92
CA TYR A 77 5.54 -4.88 -16.62
C TYR A 77 5.10 -4.63 -18.07
N ILE A 78 4.27 -3.62 -18.32
CA ILE A 78 3.82 -3.23 -19.66
C ILE A 78 5.01 -2.81 -20.53
N VAL A 79 5.92 -1.98 -20.01
CA VAL A 79 7.12 -1.55 -20.74
C VAL A 79 8.02 -2.74 -21.08
N ARG A 80 8.20 -3.70 -20.16
CA ARG A 80 8.96 -4.93 -20.43
C ARG A 80 8.35 -5.75 -21.56
N ILE A 81 7.02 -5.85 -21.62
CA ILE A 81 6.31 -6.56 -22.68
C ILE A 81 6.54 -5.87 -24.04
N PHE A 82 6.39 -4.55 -24.11
CA PHE A 82 6.65 -3.80 -25.34
C PHE A 82 8.10 -3.88 -25.80
N ARG A 83 9.06 -3.93 -24.88
CA ARG A 83 10.49 -4.07 -25.22
C ARG A 83 10.80 -5.41 -25.91
N ILE A 84 10.14 -6.50 -25.50
CA ILE A 84 10.32 -7.82 -26.11
C ILE A 84 9.61 -7.88 -27.47
N GLY A 85 8.43 -7.25 -27.60
CA GLY A 85 7.68 -7.19 -28.85
C GLY A 85 8.28 -6.27 -29.92
N CYS A 86 8.96 -5.19 -29.54
CA CYS A 86 9.57 -4.22 -30.48
C CYS A 86 10.89 -4.68 -31.11
N PHE A 87 11.35 -5.90 -30.85
CA PHE A 87 12.53 -6.45 -31.54
C PHE A 87 12.28 -6.73 -33.03
N HIS A 88 11.04 -6.59 -33.51
CA HIS A 88 10.64 -6.89 -34.88
C HIS A 88 10.12 -5.68 -35.69
N ASP A 89 9.85 -4.53 -35.06
CA ASP A 89 9.39 -3.30 -35.74
C ASP A 89 9.93 -2.04 -35.02
N GLU A 90 10.90 -1.35 -35.65
CA GLU A 90 11.56 -0.15 -35.09
C GLU A 90 10.62 1.08 -34.95
N GLU A 91 9.45 1.03 -35.58
CA GLU A 91 8.48 2.14 -35.61
C GLU A 91 7.76 2.35 -34.27
N CYS A 92 7.64 1.31 -33.44
CA CYS A 92 7.01 1.39 -32.12
C CYS A 92 7.90 2.08 -31.07
N MET A 93 9.23 2.14 -31.29
CA MET A 93 10.16 2.78 -30.36
C MET A 93 10.16 4.31 -30.47
N GLY A 94 9.82 4.83 -31.65
CA GLY A 94 9.88 6.26 -31.97
C GLY A 94 8.84 7.14 -31.27
N ARG A 95 7.72 6.57 -30.80
CA ARG A 95 6.62 7.34 -30.18
C ARG A 95 6.76 7.51 -28.66
N ASN A 96 7.60 6.73 -28.00
CA ASN A 96 7.71 6.64 -26.53
C ASN A 96 9.15 6.75 -26.02
N LYS A 97 9.98 7.59 -26.68
CA LYS A 97 11.40 7.82 -26.34
C LYS A 97 11.55 8.30 -24.89
N GLU A 98 10.64 9.15 -24.44
CA GLU A 98 10.58 9.66 -23.06
C GLU A 98 10.23 8.55 -22.06
N PHE A 99 9.35 7.63 -22.42
CA PHE A 99 8.95 6.50 -21.56
C PHE A 99 10.08 5.48 -21.37
N LEU A 100 10.87 5.23 -22.42
CA LEU A 100 12.06 4.38 -22.35
C LEU A 100 13.17 5.02 -21.51
N ALA A 101 13.41 6.32 -21.66
CA ALA A 101 14.34 7.07 -20.82
C ALA A 101 13.94 7.01 -19.34
N LEU A 102 12.65 7.19 -19.04
CA LEU A 102 12.11 7.08 -17.68
C LEU A 102 12.24 5.67 -17.11
N SER A 103 12.05 4.62 -17.92
CA SER A 103 12.26 3.22 -17.47
C SER A 103 13.72 2.92 -17.13
N TYR A 104 14.66 3.48 -17.88
CA TYR A 104 16.10 3.33 -17.63
C TYR A 104 16.53 4.09 -16.37
N SER A 105 15.99 5.31 -16.17
CA SER A 105 16.18 6.09 -14.94
C SER A 105 15.57 5.43 -13.71
N LEU A 106 14.39 4.80 -13.82
CA LEU A 106 13.75 4.02 -12.75
C LEU A 106 14.57 2.76 -12.40
N GLN A 107 15.12 2.07 -13.39
CA GLN A 107 16.00 0.92 -13.15
C GLN A 107 17.34 1.30 -12.53
N LEU A 108 17.89 2.48 -12.83
CA LEU A 108 19.07 3.02 -12.16
C LEU A 108 18.77 3.39 -10.70
N LEU A 109 17.59 3.96 -10.41
CA LEU A 109 17.18 4.29 -9.05
C LEU A 109 16.85 3.05 -8.20
N SER A 110 16.31 1.99 -8.83
CA SER A 110 15.93 0.74 -8.15
C SER A 110 17.11 -0.19 -7.85
N ASN A 111 18.30 0.06 -8.41
CA ASN A 111 19.47 -0.82 -8.26
C ASN A 111 20.58 -0.10 -7.45
N PRO A 112 20.63 -0.24 -6.11
CA PRO A 112 21.64 0.43 -5.30
C PRO A 112 23.08 -0.09 -5.52
N LYS A 113 23.27 -1.11 -6.37
CA LYS A 113 24.57 -1.74 -6.63
C LYS A 113 25.47 -0.96 -7.60
N HIS A 114 24.92 0.03 -8.31
CA HIS A 114 25.67 0.79 -9.33
C HIS A 114 26.29 2.10 -8.81
N LEU A 115 26.12 2.40 -7.51
CA LEU A 115 26.58 3.61 -6.82
C LEU A 115 27.82 3.38 -5.93
N LEU A 116 28.39 2.18 -5.96
CA LEU A 116 29.60 1.77 -5.21
C LEU A 116 30.71 1.24 -6.13
N TYR A 117 30.96 1.92 -7.25
CA TYR A 117 32.20 1.82 -8.02
C TYR A 117 32.58 3.18 -8.56
#